data_AF-A0A1J4Q4A6-F1
#
_entry.id   AF-A0A1J4Q4A6-F1
#
_cell.length_a   1.000
_cell.length_b   1.000
_cell.length_c   1.000
_cell.angle_alpha   90.00
_cell.angle_beta   90.00
_cell.angle_gamma   90.00
#
_symmetry.space_group_name_H-M   'P 1'
#
loop_
_entity.id
_entity.type
_entity.pdbx_description
1 polymer ?
#
loop_
_entity_poly.entity_id
_entity_poly.type
_entity_poly.pdbx_seq_one_letter_code
_entity_poly.pdbx_strand_id
1 'polypeptide(L)'
;MEHVREALRTLYADRQAGLYAGATGTAMFAESVERLTAHEARVSERVAELGRDESGTVVIPSEWTAPEGDPIGPESTWGSWDLEQRRSFLAFSLDRITIAKSIGRGRNANTEDRVTVHWAEAPAQ
;
A
#
# COMPACT_ATOMS: atom_id res chain seq x y z
N MET A 1 5.73 -13.66 -11.59
CA MET A 1 7.10 -14.09 -11.94
C MET A 1 7.12 -15.50 -12.54
N GLU A 2 6.32 -16.44 -12.00
CA GLU A 2 6.15 -17.81 -12.54
C GLU A 2 5.99 -17.86 -14.06
N HIS A 3 5.03 -17.12 -14.60
CA HIS A 3 4.70 -17.12 -16.03
C HIS A 3 5.83 -16.63 -16.95
N VAL A 4 6.70 -15.72 -16.49
CA VAL A 4 7.86 -15.24 -17.28
C VAL A 4 8.95 -16.32 -17.32
N ARG A 5 9.17 -17.01 -16.20
CA ARG A 5 10.12 -18.12 -16.10
C ARG A 5 9.67 -19.33 -16.89
N GLU A 6 8.38 -19.63 -16.88
CA GLU A 6 7.76 -20.65 -17.74
C GLU A 6 7.88 -20.27 -19.22
N ALA A 7 7.59 -19.03 -19.59
CA ALA A 7 7.76 -18.56 -20.97
C ALA A 7 9.22 -18.68 -21.46
N LEU A 8 10.21 -18.32 -20.64
CA LEU A 8 11.63 -18.52 -20.96
C LEU A 8 11.97 -20.01 -21.12
N ARG A 9 11.51 -20.88 -20.21
CA ARG A 9 11.74 -22.33 -20.31
C ARG A 9 11.18 -22.90 -21.61
N THR A 10 9.97 -22.53 -21.99
CA THR A 10 9.35 -22.93 -23.26
C THR A 10 10.16 -22.41 -24.45
N LEU A 11 10.61 -21.15 -24.41
CA LEU A 11 11.43 -20.55 -25.48
C LEU A 11 12.75 -21.31 -25.69
N TYR A 12 13.40 -21.74 -24.61
CA TYR A 12 14.61 -22.56 -24.67
C TYR A 12 14.34 -23.97 -25.19
N ALA A 13 13.23 -24.59 -24.77
CA ALA A 13 12.81 -25.90 -25.29
C ALA A 13 12.50 -25.86 -26.79
N ASP A 14 11.82 -24.81 -27.26
CA ASP A 14 11.51 -24.59 -28.67
C ASP A 14 12.78 -24.37 -29.51
N ARG A 15 13.78 -23.66 -28.95
CA ARG A 15 15.09 -23.52 -29.58
C ARG A 15 15.82 -24.86 -29.68
N GLN A 16 15.75 -25.69 -28.65
CA GLN A 16 16.37 -27.02 -28.64
C GLN A 16 15.66 -27.99 -29.60
N ALA A 17 14.35 -27.83 -29.80
CA ALA A 17 13.55 -28.54 -30.80
C ALA A 17 13.81 -28.06 -32.25
N GLY A 18 14.64 -27.04 -32.45
CA GLY A 18 15.03 -26.54 -33.77
C GLY A 18 14.03 -25.59 -34.43
N LEU A 19 13.00 -25.12 -33.71
CA LEU A 19 11.96 -24.21 -34.24
C LEU A 19 12.51 -22.81 -34.60
N TYR A 20 13.70 -22.47 -34.11
CA TYR A 20 14.40 -21.21 -34.39
C TYR A 20 15.62 -21.40 -35.30
N ALA A 21 15.53 -22.29 -36.29
CA ALA A 21 16.61 -22.53 -37.25
C ALA A 21 16.86 -21.30 -38.17
N GLY A 22 18.12 -21.10 -38.54
CA GLY A 22 18.55 -20.01 -39.44
C GLY A 22 18.80 -18.67 -38.74
N ALA A 23 19.30 -17.70 -39.52
CA ALA A 23 19.69 -16.38 -39.03
C ALA A 23 18.51 -15.60 -38.44
N THR A 24 17.36 -15.62 -39.12
CA THR A 24 16.13 -14.96 -38.68
C THR A 24 15.57 -15.56 -37.39
N GLY A 25 15.55 -16.89 -37.27
CA GLY A 25 15.12 -17.57 -36.03
C GLY A 25 16.04 -17.26 -34.86
N THR A 26 17.34 -17.13 -35.09
CA THR A 26 18.30 -16.74 -34.04
C THR A 26 18.11 -15.30 -33.58
N ALA A 27 17.82 -14.37 -34.49
CA ALA A 27 17.52 -12.99 -34.14
C ALA A 27 16.22 -12.87 -33.31
N MET A 28 15.13 -13.52 -33.74
CA MET A 28 13.84 -13.51 -33.04
C MET A 28 13.92 -14.12 -31.63
N PHE A 29 14.73 -15.17 -31.47
CA PHE A 29 14.99 -15.78 -30.17
C PHE A 29 15.73 -14.80 -29.25
N ALA A 30 16.79 -14.16 -29.74
CA ALA A 30 17.57 -13.21 -28.95
C ALA A 30 16.71 -12.03 -28.47
N GLU A 31 15.91 -11.45 -29.38
CA GLU A 31 14.99 -10.36 -29.05
C GLU A 31 13.92 -10.78 -28.01
N SER A 32 13.38 -11.99 -28.14
CA SER A 32 12.37 -12.51 -27.22
C SER A 32 12.94 -12.76 -25.82
N VAL A 33 14.16 -13.30 -25.73
CA VAL A 33 14.87 -13.50 -24.46
C VAL A 33 15.17 -12.15 -23.82
N GLU A 34 15.74 -11.21 -24.56
CA GLU A 34 16.08 -9.88 -24.07
C GLU A 34 14.85 -9.16 -23.49
N ARG A 35 13.73 -9.18 -24.22
CA ARG A 35 12.47 -8.56 -23.78
C ARG A 35 11.94 -9.19 -22.48
N LEU A 36 11.94 -10.52 -22.38
CA LEU A 36 11.44 -11.23 -21.21
C LEU A 36 12.34 -11.03 -19.99
N THR A 37 13.67 -11.09 -20.16
CA THR A 37 14.63 -10.83 -19.09
C THR A 37 14.57 -9.39 -18.61
N ALA A 38 14.45 -8.41 -19.52
CA ALA A 38 14.28 -7.01 -19.16
C ALA A 38 12.96 -6.77 -18.40
N HIS A 39 11.90 -7.48 -18.76
CA HIS A 39 10.63 -7.44 -18.03
C HIS A 39 10.76 -8.06 -16.63
N GLU A 40 11.43 -9.22 -16.49
CA GLU A 40 11.68 -9.84 -15.19
C GLU A 40 12.48 -8.90 -14.27
N ALA A 41 13.52 -8.26 -14.80
CA ALA A 41 14.34 -7.30 -14.05
C ALA A 41 13.51 -6.12 -13.53
N ARG A 42 12.70 -5.47 -14.39
CA ARG A 42 11.84 -4.35 -13.98
C ARG A 42 10.82 -4.74 -12.92
N VAL A 43 10.18 -5.91 -13.07
CA VAL A 43 9.20 -6.38 -12.08
C VAL A 43 9.89 -6.72 -10.76
N SER A 44 11.06 -7.36 -10.81
CA SER A 44 11.82 -7.68 -9.60
C SER A 44 12.29 -6.43 -8.88
N GLU A 45 12.73 -5.40 -9.61
CA GLU A 45 13.11 -4.11 -9.04
C GLU A 45 11.92 -3.42 -8.39
N ARG A 46 10.76 -3.41 -9.07
CA ARG A 46 9.52 -2.83 -8.51
C ARG A 46 9.05 -3.58 -7.27
N VAL A 47 9.14 -4.91 -7.25
CA VAL A 47 8.83 -5.72 -6.06
C VAL A 47 9.80 -5.42 -4.92
N ALA A 48 11.10 -5.28 -5.21
CA ALA A 48 12.09 -4.91 -4.20
C ALA A 48 11.89 -3.48 -3.67
N GLU A 49 11.43 -2.56 -4.50
CA GLU A 49 11.03 -1.21 -4.10
C GLU A 49 9.80 -1.24 -3.17
N LEU A 50 8.75 -1.96 -3.57
CA LEU A 50 7.56 -2.14 -2.74
C LEU A 50 7.88 -2.82 -1.40
N GLY A 51 8.76 -3.81 -1.39
CA GLY A 51 9.23 -4.47 -0.16
C GLY A 51 10.10 -3.59 0.73
N ARG A 52 10.71 -2.52 0.20
CA ARG A 52 11.39 -1.50 1.03
C ARG A 52 10.38 -0.55 1.68
N ASP A 53 9.32 -0.19 0.97
CA ASP A 53 8.20 0.59 1.54
C ASP A 53 7.44 -0.19 2.62
N GLU A 54 7.43 -1.52 2.55
CA GLU A 54 6.84 -2.38 3.58
C GLU A 54 7.58 -2.36 4.94
N SER A 55 8.80 -1.81 5.00
CA SER A 55 9.55 -1.67 6.28
C SER A 55 8.89 -0.73 7.30
N GLY A 56 7.77 -0.08 6.93
CA GLY A 56 6.89 0.69 7.80
C GLY A 56 5.44 0.17 7.86
N THR A 57 5.13 -1.03 7.37
CA THR A 57 3.75 -1.55 7.37
C THR A 57 3.30 -1.83 8.81
N VAL A 58 2.54 -0.90 9.38
CA VAL A 58 1.81 -1.10 10.63
C VAL A 58 0.65 -2.04 10.32
N VAL A 59 0.66 -3.23 10.94
CA VAL A 59 -0.50 -4.13 10.90
C VAL A 59 -1.62 -3.49 11.71
N ILE A 60 -2.61 -2.94 11.02
CA ILE A 60 -3.80 -2.39 11.65
C ILE A 60 -4.70 -3.58 12.04
N PRO A 61 -5.07 -3.72 13.34
CA PRO A 61 -5.99 -4.77 13.76
C PRO A 61 -7.32 -4.68 12.99
N SER A 62 -7.80 -5.81 12.49
CA SER A 62 -9.02 -5.85 11.69
C SER A 62 -10.25 -5.34 12.44
N GLU A 63 -10.28 -5.48 13.77
CA GLU A 63 -11.36 -4.94 14.59
C GLU A 63 -11.47 -3.40 14.54
N TRP A 64 -10.43 -2.68 14.10
CA TRP A 64 -10.48 -1.23 13.93
C TRP A 64 -11.08 -0.80 12.58
N THR A 65 -11.02 -1.68 11.57
CA THR A 65 -11.40 -1.35 10.19
C THR A 65 -12.63 -2.12 9.69
N ALA A 66 -13.11 -3.10 10.45
CA ALA A 66 -14.22 -3.97 10.06
C ALA A 66 -15.52 -3.78 10.87
N PRO A 67 -16.07 -2.58 11.08
CA PRO A 67 -17.43 -2.46 11.57
C PRO A 67 -18.42 -2.66 10.41
N GLU A 68 -19.25 -3.71 10.47
CA GLU A 68 -20.56 -3.69 9.80
C GLU A 68 -21.43 -2.64 10.51
N GLY A 69 -21.29 -1.35 10.16
CA GLY A 69 -22.07 -0.26 10.75
C GLY A 69 -21.26 0.96 11.21
N ASP A 70 -21.75 1.65 12.24
CA ASP A 70 -21.14 2.88 12.78
C ASP A 70 -19.82 2.57 13.52
N PRO A 71 -18.65 3.07 13.07
CA PRO A 71 -17.34 2.79 13.67
C PRO A 71 -17.17 3.36 15.08
N ILE A 72 -18.02 4.29 15.51
CA ILE A 72 -18.01 4.86 16.87
C ILE A 72 -19.27 4.52 17.67
N GLY A 73 -20.15 3.67 17.11
CA GLY A 73 -21.40 3.24 17.73
C GLY A 73 -21.18 2.35 18.96
N PRO A 74 -22.24 2.09 19.75
CA PRO A 74 -22.14 1.30 20.98
C PRO A 74 -21.66 -0.15 20.75
N GLU A 75 -22.01 -0.72 19.59
CA GLU A 75 -21.61 -2.08 19.19
C GLU A 75 -20.21 -2.14 18.53
N SER A 76 -19.56 -0.99 18.34
CA SER A 76 -18.23 -0.92 17.73
C SER A 76 -17.13 -1.22 18.74
N THR A 77 -15.94 -1.54 18.23
CA THR A 77 -14.72 -1.65 19.03
C THR A 77 -14.50 -0.39 19.89
N TRP A 78 -14.71 0.80 19.31
CA TRP A 78 -14.64 2.07 20.04
C TRP A 78 -15.69 2.18 21.17
N GLY A 79 -16.90 1.69 20.91
CA GLY A 79 -18.03 1.66 21.85
C GLY A 79 -17.73 0.80 23.09
N SER A 80 -17.08 -0.35 22.88
CA SER A 80 -16.67 -1.27 23.95
C SER A 80 -15.50 -0.78 24.81
N TRP A 81 -14.70 0.16 24.32
CA TRP A 81 -13.55 0.68 25.04
C TRP A 81 -13.90 1.59 26.20
N ASP A 82 -13.11 1.50 27.27
CA ASP A 82 -13.16 2.48 28.34
C ASP A 82 -12.50 3.82 27.94
N LEU A 83 -12.56 4.81 28.84
CA LEU A 83 -12.02 6.14 28.57
C LEU A 83 -10.50 6.14 28.38
N GLU A 84 -9.77 5.25 29.05
CA GLU A 84 -8.32 5.17 28.96
C GLU A 84 -7.90 4.60 27.61
N GLN A 85 -8.51 3.50 27.18
CA GLN A 85 -8.28 2.88 25.89
C GLN A 85 -8.55 3.85 24.74
N ARG A 86 -9.67 4.60 24.80
CA ARG A 86 -9.98 5.64 23.81
C ARG A 86 -8.92 6.73 23.76
N ARG A 87 -8.44 7.20 24.92
CA ARG A 87 -7.38 8.22 24.99
C ARG A 87 -6.05 7.71 24.44
N SER A 88 -5.68 6.48 24.77
CA SER A 88 -4.46 5.83 24.28
C SER A 88 -4.50 5.66 22.76
N PHE A 89 -5.63 5.24 22.20
CA PHE A 89 -5.81 5.14 20.75
C PHE A 89 -5.66 6.50 20.06
N LEU A 90 -6.29 7.56 20.60
CA LEU A 90 -6.18 8.91 20.06
C LEU A 90 -4.74 9.44 20.17
N ALA A 91 -4.05 9.21 21.29
CA ALA A 91 -2.66 9.63 21.47
C ALA A 91 -1.68 8.89 20.55
N PHE A 92 -2.00 7.64 20.20
CA PHE A 92 -1.24 6.88 19.20
C PHE A 92 -1.46 7.43 17.78
N SER A 93 -2.69 7.80 17.46
CA SER A 93 -3.08 8.16 16.09
C SER A 93 -2.90 9.65 15.77
N LEU A 94 -2.97 10.52 16.77
CA LEU A 94 -2.96 11.98 16.62
C LEU A 94 -1.70 12.58 17.23
N ASP A 95 -1.08 13.50 16.50
CA ASP A 95 -0.03 14.37 17.03
C ASP A 95 -0.68 15.52 17.83
N ARG A 96 -1.58 16.26 17.19
CA ARG A 96 -2.27 17.39 17.83
C ARG A 96 -3.58 17.76 17.13
N ILE A 97 -4.41 18.51 17.83
CA ILE A 97 -5.61 19.14 17.26
C ILE A 97 -5.49 20.65 17.43
N THR A 98 -5.55 21.38 16.32
CA THR A 98 -5.52 22.84 16.32
C THR A 98 -6.96 23.36 16.19
N ILE A 99 -7.34 24.29 17.07
CA ILE A 99 -8.67 24.92 17.02
C ILE A 99 -8.49 26.42 16.78
N ALA A 100 -8.88 26.88 15.59
CA ALA A 100 -8.84 28.30 15.24
C ALA A 100 -9.84 29.10 16.09
N LYS A 101 -9.56 30.40 16.32
CA LYS A 101 -10.52 31.29 16.95
C LYS A 101 -11.74 31.49 16.06
N SER A 102 -12.90 31.61 16.67
CA SER A 102 -14.13 31.92 15.94
C SER A 102 -14.08 33.36 15.43
N ILE A 103 -14.48 33.57 14.18
CA ILE A 103 -14.64 34.91 13.58
C ILE A 103 -15.91 35.59 14.13
N GLY A 104 -16.94 34.80 14.48
CA GLY A 104 -18.23 35.29 15.00
C GLY A 104 -18.74 34.54 16.25
N ARG A 105 -19.89 34.94 16.79
CA ARG A 105 -20.58 34.24 17.89
C ARG A 105 -21.83 33.52 17.38
N GLY A 106 -22.28 32.50 18.11
CA GLY A 106 -23.53 31.79 17.81
C GLY A 106 -23.47 30.97 16.53
N ARG A 107 -24.51 31.07 15.69
CA ARG A 107 -24.68 30.26 14.47
C ARG A 107 -23.56 30.45 13.43
N ASN A 108 -22.82 31.56 13.48
CA ASN A 108 -21.71 31.86 12.56
C ASN A 108 -20.34 31.41 13.08
N ALA A 109 -20.31 30.61 14.15
CA ALA A 109 -19.05 30.17 14.75
C ALA A 109 -18.35 29.02 14.01
N ASN A 110 -18.95 28.51 12.92
CA ASN A 110 -18.46 27.47 12.00
C ASN A 110 -17.41 26.54 12.62
N THR A 111 -17.86 25.68 13.53
CA THR A 111 -16.95 24.82 14.32
C THR A 111 -16.14 23.87 13.46
N GLU A 112 -16.73 23.30 12.40
CA GLU A 112 -16.06 22.36 11.49
C GLU A 112 -14.84 23.00 10.81
N ASP A 113 -15.00 24.21 10.27
CA ASP A 113 -13.94 24.97 9.61
C ASP A 113 -12.77 25.36 10.54
N ARG A 114 -12.96 25.21 11.86
CA ARG A 114 -12.01 25.64 12.88
C ARG A 114 -11.15 24.51 13.41
N VAL A 115 -11.52 23.26 13.18
CA VAL A 115 -10.79 22.10 13.72
C VAL A 115 -9.87 21.55 12.65
N THR A 116 -8.57 21.59 12.92
CA THR A 116 -7.56 20.92 12.11
C THR A 116 -6.97 19.79 12.92
N VAL A 117 -7.10 18.57 12.41
CA VAL A 117 -6.53 17.36 13.00
C VAL A 117 -5.17 17.11 12.36
N HIS A 118 -4.14 16.99 13.18
CA HIS A 118 -2.80 16.61 12.74
C HIS A 118 -2.56 15.15 13.17
N TRP A 119 -2.47 14.27 12.19
CA TRP A 119 -2.21 12.85 12.40
C TRP A 119 -0.75 12.61 12.78
N ALA A 120 -0.50 11.58 13.57
CA ALA A 120 0.85 11.17 13.90
C ALA A 120 1.57 10.70 12.63
N GLU A 121 2.79 11.20 12.42
CA GLU A 121 3.68 10.74 11.34
C GLU A 121 4.56 9.61 11.87
N ALA A 122 4.90 8.66 11.00
CA ALA A 122 5.86 7.62 11.36
C ALA A 122 7.20 8.30 11.72
N PRO A 123 7.90 7.83 12.78
CA PRO A 123 9.21 8.37 13.11
C PRO A 123 10.13 8.21 11.90
N ALA A 124 10.75 9.31 11.47
CA ALA A 124 11.73 9.27 10.40
C ALA A 124 12.86 8.31 10.79
N GLN A 125 13.05 7.26 9.99
CA GLN A 125 14.15 6.29 10.15
C GLN A 125 15.48 6.89 9.67
#